data_AF-A0A914CIZ0-F1
#
_entry.id   AF-A0A914CIZ0-F1
#
_cell.length_a   1.000
_cell.length_b   1.000
_cell.length_c   1.000
_cell.angle_alpha   90.00
_cell.angle_beta   90.00
_cell.angle_gamma   90.00
#
_symmetry.space_group_name_H-M   'P 1'
#
loop_
_entity.id
_entity.type
_entity.pdbx_description
1 polymer ?
#
loop_
_entity_poly.entity_id
_entity_poly.type
_entity_poly.pdbx_seq_one_letter_code
_entity_poly.pdbx_strand_id
1 'polypeptide(L)'
;MIWIHGGAYYAGSAWEYPVKGGVRNLVSRGVVVVVIQYRLGLLVFVDGYFLPKNPNEIWKNRPNISILIGTNKDESMLDYLELYLSGEINETYFTRDIVEELFDLPLTSSTSNTTQTLYFNIVKDMYEQPYGIKDDDHLGWLKIWNDFSTGFHVGSVGKDVDYWLWLGNPNVYVYELTRSSRIGFNRFYNIPGWQPVPHGLELYYIWMDWQIDGEWQYAIDHHLINQTDFDLLNFFGETWTNFAKTGIPHSDWKPTTQETYSYFEIDATRQMKDYYRQRDRIFFNKILPNFINSNDTQPLPKPTSLSTRTSLSTPTSLTTTPQTGGQNKVTVNSMILLVVVLAHLKFMF
;
A
#
# COMPACT_ATOMS: atom_id res chain seq x y z
N MET A 1 15.50 -17.68 -5.01
CA MET A 1 14.50 -16.61 -4.84
C MET A 1 13.37 -16.85 -5.82
N ILE A 2 12.16 -17.05 -5.33
CA ILE A 2 10.95 -17.13 -6.16
C ILE A 2 10.27 -15.76 -6.10
N TRP A 3 9.93 -15.19 -7.26
CA TRP A 3 9.26 -13.91 -7.37
C TRP A 3 7.83 -14.10 -7.83
N ILE A 4 6.89 -13.73 -6.97
CA ILE A 4 5.45 -13.70 -7.24
C ILE A 4 5.09 -12.23 -7.38
N HIS A 5 4.82 -11.79 -8.60
CA HIS A 5 4.48 -10.40 -8.86
C HIS A 5 2.97 -10.15 -8.76
N GLY A 6 2.59 -8.90 -8.48
CA GLY A 6 1.22 -8.40 -8.65
C GLY A 6 0.82 -8.34 -10.12
N GLY A 7 -0.32 -7.70 -10.42
CA GLY A 7 -0.74 -7.54 -11.83
C GLY A 7 -2.15 -7.03 -12.07
N ALA A 8 -3.04 -7.14 -11.09
CA ALA A 8 -4.34 -6.47 -11.13
C ALA A 8 -5.17 -6.69 -12.43
N TYR A 9 -4.98 -7.83 -13.11
CA TYR A 9 -5.50 -8.16 -14.45
C TYR A 9 -5.04 -7.29 -15.64
N TYR A 10 -4.38 -6.14 -15.43
CA TYR A 10 -3.92 -5.25 -16.52
C TYR A 10 -2.39 -5.17 -16.67
N ALA A 11 -1.65 -5.64 -15.67
CA ALA A 11 -0.18 -5.75 -15.61
C ALA A 11 0.22 -7.13 -15.04
N GLY A 12 1.49 -7.31 -14.67
CA GLY A 12 1.97 -8.51 -13.98
C GLY A 12 2.21 -9.70 -14.89
N SER A 13 3.11 -9.58 -15.85
CA SER A 13 3.71 -10.74 -16.53
C SER A 13 5.21 -10.81 -16.28
N ALA A 14 5.85 -11.98 -16.38
CA ALA A 14 7.31 -12.04 -16.13
C ALA A 14 8.12 -11.23 -17.15
N TRP A 15 7.52 -10.84 -18.28
CA TRP A 15 8.12 -9.90 -19.22
C TRP A 15 8.45 -8.55 -18.59
N GLU A 16 7.65 -8.09 -17.63
CA GLU A 16 7.84 -6.80 -16.94
C GLU A 16 9.07 -6.78 -16.03
N TYR A 17 9.70 -7.94 -15.80
CA TYR A 17 10.85 -8.14 -14.94
C TYR A 17 12.04 -8.58 -15.80
N PRO A 18 12.79 -7.65 -16.43
CA PRO A 18 13.70 -8.00 -17.50
C PRO A 18 14.85 -8.89 -17.04
N VAL A 19 15.13 -9.92 -17.86
CA VAL A 19 16.22 -10.89 -17.59
C VAL A 19 17.55 -10.18 -17.39
N LYS A 20 17.86 -9.13 -18.16
CA LYS A 20 19.12 -8.40 -18.04
C LYS A 20 19.28 -7.76 -16.66
N GLY A 21 18.25 -7.06 -16.18
CA GLY A 21 18.25 -6.43 -14.86
C GLY A 21 18.32 -7.45 -13.74
N GLY A 22 17.50 -8.50 -13.81
CA GLY A 22 17.54 -9.62 -12.85
C GLY A 22 18.89 -10.34 -12.83
N VAL A 23 19.53 -10.56 -13.98
CA VAL A 23 20.87 -11.16 -14.04
C VAL A 23 21.92 -10.24 -13.41
N ARG A 24 21.88 -8.95 -13.75
CA ARG A 24 22.85 -7.95 -13.27
C ARG A 24 22.75 -7.69 -11.77
N ASN A 25 21.53 -7.56 -11.24
CA ASN A 25 21.34 -7.11 -9.88
C ASN A 25 21.07 -8.24 -8.87
N LEU A 26 20.54 -9.39 -9.32
CA LEU A 26 20.15 -10.49 -8.44
C LEU A 26 21.02 -11.74 -8.67
N VAL A 27 21.05 -12.29 -9.90
CA VAL A 27 21.75 -13.57 -10.17
C VAL A 27 23.26 -13.44 -9.96
N SER A 28 23.85 -12.31 -10.35
CA SER A 28 25.27 -12.01 -10.11
C SER A 28 25.68 -12.06 -8.62
N ARG A 29 24.72 -11.99 -7.70
CA ARG A 29 24.91 -12.03 -6.24
C ARG A 29 24.68 -13.42 -5.63
N GLY A 30 24.63 -14.45 -6.47
CA GLY A 30 24.64 -15.85 -6.06
C GLY A 30 23.27 -16.42 -5.71
N VAL A 31 22.17 -15.89 -6.29
CA VAL A 31 20.84 -16.48 -6.17
C VAL A 31 20.32 -16.98 -7.52
N VAL A 32 19.57 -18.08 -7.49
CA VAL A 32 18.72 -18.46 -8.63
C VAL A 32 17.40 -17.70 -8.51
N VAL A 33 16.99 -17.04 -9.59
CA VAL A 33 15.75 -16.28 -9.66
C VAL A 33 14.73 -17.04 -10.51
N VAL A 34 13.55 -17.27 -9.93
CA VAL A 34 12.41 -17.89 -10.62
C VAL A 34 11.27 -16.87 -10.62
N VAL A 35 10.87 -16.38 -11.78
CA VAL A 35 9.71 -15.50 -11.94
C VAL A 35 8.56 -16.32 -12.50
N ILE A 36 7.42 -16.27 -11.84
CA ILE A 36 6.25 -17.01 -12.30
C ILE A 36 5.69 -16.38 -13.58
N GLN A 37 5.34 -17.21 -14.57
CA GLN A 37 4.63 -16.75 -15.76
C GLN A 37 3.13 -16.91 -15.56
N TYR A 38 2.59 -16.11 -14.64
CA TYR A 38 1.18 -16.18 -14.29
C TYR A 38 0.66 -14.81 -13.85
N ARG A 39 -0.35 -14.28 -14.55
CA ARG A 39 -1.01 -13.04 -14.14
C ARG A 39 -1.88 -13.33 -12.93
N LEU A 40 -1.52 -12.78 -11.78
CA LEU A 40 -2.43 -12.76 -10.65
C LEU A 40 -3.61 -11.86 -10.98
N GLY A 41 -4.82 -12.34 -10.67
CA GLY A 41 -6.00 -11.51 -10.73
C GLY A 41 -5.91 -10.32 -9.77
N LEU A 42 -6.76 -9.33 -9.98
CA LEU A 42 -6.96 -8.20 -9.07
C LEU A 42 -7.29 -8.67 -7.65
N LEU A 43 -7.91 -9.84 -7.50
CA LEU A 43 -8.46 -10.32 -6.25
C LEU A 43 -8.02 -11.76 -5.99
N VAL A 44 -7.67 -12.04 -4.73
CA VAL A 44 -7.55 -13.39 -4.20
C VAL A 44 -8.85 -13.71 -3.46
N PHE A 45 -9.48 -14.83 -3.81
CA PHE A 45 -10.72 -15.26 -3.17
C PHE A 45 -10.49 -16.54 -2.37
N VAL A 46 -11.30 -16.72 -1.34
CA VAL A 46 -11.34 -17.97 -0.58
C VAL A 46 -11.84 -19.08 -1.50
N ASP A 47 -10.96 -20.02 -1.84
CA ASP A 47 -11.24 -21.13 -2.76
C ASP A 47 -11.40 -22.48 -2.03
N GLY A 48 -11.12 -22.52 -0.73
CA GLY A 48 -11.15 -23.75 0.06
C GLY A 48 -9.90 -24.64 -0.12
N TYR A 49 -8.94 -24.24 -0.96
CA TYR A 49 -7.74 -24.99 -1.29
C TYR A 49 -6.45 -24.17 -1.11
N PHE A 50 -6.13 -23.25 -2.03
CA PHE A 50 -4.96 -22.37 -1.91
C PHE A 50 -5.16 -21.33 -0.81
N LEU A 51 -6.32 -20.66 -0.80
CA LEU A 51 -6.77 -19.79 0.29
C LEU A 51 -8.00 -20.45 0.96
N PRO A 52 -7.78 -21.32 1.96
CA PRO A 52 -8.84 -22.18 2.48
C PRO A 52 -9.93 -21.44 3.27
N LYS A 53 -9.61 -20.27 3.84
CA LYS A 53 -10.54 -19.40 4.58
C LYS A 53 -10.07 -17.95 4.50
N ASN A 54 -10.86 -17.04 5.05
CA ASN A 54 -10.52 -15.62 5.13
C ASN A 54 -9.16 -15.43 5.88
N PRO A 55 -8.24 -14.59 5.38
CA PRO A 55 -6.97 -14.28 6.05
C PRO A 55 -7.10 -13.89 7.53
N ASN A 56 -8.18 -13.19 7.91
CA ASN A 56 -8.48 -12.82 9.29
C ASN A 56 -8.71 -14.03 10.23
N GLU A 57 -9.01 -15.21 9.68
CA GLU A 57 -9.19 -16.45 10.44
C GLU A 57 -7.92 -17.32 10.47
N ILE A 58 -7.14 -17.32 9.38
CA ILE A 58 -6.03 -18.28 9.18
C ILE A 58 -4.66 -17.72 9.50
N TRP A 59 -4.53 -16.42 9.80
CA TRP A 59 -3.25 -15.82 10.16
C TRP A 59 -2.54 -16.57 11.31
N LYS A 60 -3.29 -17.19 12.22
CA LYS A 60 -2.77 -17.99 13.34
C LYS A 60 -1.99 -19.24 12.90
N ASN A 61 -2.13 -19.66 11.65
CA ASN A 61 -1.48 -20.85 11.09
C ASN A 61 -0.17 -20.51 10.36
N ARG A 62 0.27 -19.25 10.41
CA ARG A 62 1.50 -18.82 9.74
C ARG A 62 2.73 -19.55 10.32
N PRO A 63 3.65 -20.03 9.48
CA PRO A 63 4.87 -20.68 9.94
C PRO A 63 5.85 -19.65 10.53
N ASN A 64 6.73 -20.06 11.43
CA ASN A 64 7.78 -19.16 11.91
C ASN A 64 8.91 -19.03 10.87
N ILE A 65 8.86 -17.98 10.05
CA ILE A 65 9.81 -17.70 8.97
C ILE A 65 10.23 -16.23 9.02
N SER A 66 11.42 -15.90 8.54
CA SER A 66 11.83 -14.49 8.40
C SER A 66 10.94 -13.76 7.39
N ILE A 67 10.55 -12.54 7.70
CA ILE A 67 9.69 -11.68 6.89
C ILE A 67 10.41 -10.37 6.60
N LEU A 68 10.42 -9.95 5.34
CA LEU A 68 10.80 -8.62 4.91
C LEU A 68 9.58 -7.99 4.23
N ILE A 69 9.09 -6.87 4.77
CA ILE A 69 7.85 -6.21 4.34
C ILE A 69 8.01 -4.69 4.46
N GLY A 70 7.29 -3.91 3.67
CA GLY A 70 7.39 -2.45 3.75
C GLY A 70 6.51 -1.76 2.74
N THR A 71 6.63 -0.44 2.69
CA THR A 71 5.92 0.42 1.73
C THR A 71 6.85 1.46 1.13
N ASN A 72 6.39 2.08 0.05
CA ASN A 72 6.90 3.37 -0.39
C ASN A 72 6.18 4.50 0.37
N LYS A 73 6.79 5.69 0.42
CA LYS A 73 6.24 6.81 1.19
C LYS A 73 4.90 7.34 0.65
N ASP A 74 4.71 7.29 -0.66
CA ASP A 74 3.58 7.88 -1.38
C ASP A 74 2.87 6.83 -2.25
N GLU A 75 2.58 5.65 -1.69
CA GLU A 75 2.02 4.47 -2.40
C GLU A 75 0.90 4.87 -3.38
N SER A 76 -0.08 5.65 -2.91
CA SER A 76 -1.26 5.97 -3.69
C SER A 76 -1.02 6.89 -4.88
N MET A 77 0.17 7.47 -5.06
CA MET A 77 0.45 8.27 -6.25
C MET A 77 0.35 7.48 -7.55
N LEU A 78 0.55 6.16 -7.53
CA LEU A 78 0.37 5.33 -8.72
C LEU A 78 -1.10 5.32 -9.19
N ASP A 79 -2.05 5.33 -8.26
CA ASP A 79 -3.50 5.28 -8.53
C ASP A 79 -3.96 6.46 -9.40
N TYR A 80 -3.22 7.57 -9.37
CA TYR A 80 -3.55 8.81 -10.07
C TYR A 80 -2.69 9.06 -11.30
N LEU A 81 -1.68 8.22 -11.57
CA LEU A 81 -0.73 8.45 -12.67
C LEU A 81 -1.43 8.46 -14.03
N GLU A 82 -2.33 7.52 -14.28
CA GLU A 82 -3.05 7.44 -15.55
C GLU A 82 -3.89 8.69 -15.81
N LEU A 83 -4.63 9.16 -14.79
CA LEU A 83 -5.44 10.37 -14.88
C LEU A 83 -4.59 11.64 -15.04
N TYR A 84 -3.41 11.67 -14.42
CA TYR A 84 -2.46 12.78 -14.57
C TYR A 84 -1.87 12.79 -15.98
N LEU A 85 -1.52 11.61 -16.53
CA LEU A 85 -0.99 11.45 -17.88
C LEU A 85 -2.01 11.73 -18.98
N SER A 86 -3.30 11.40 -18.75
CA SER A 86 -4.38 11.75 -19.68
C SER A 86 -4.76 13.23 -19.62
N GLY A 87 -4.28 13.96 -18.60
CA GLY A 87 -4.61 15.36 -18.35
C GLY A 87 -6.01 15.56 -17.75
N GLU A 88 -6.67 14.48 -17.32
CA GLU A 88 -7.97 14.54 -16.65
C GLU A 88 -7.91 15.18 -15.27
N ILE A 89 -6.78 14.99 -14.59
CA ILE A 89 -6.42 15.69 -13.35
C ILE A 89 -5.04 16.34 -13.49
N ASN A 90 -4.80 17.37 -12.70
CA ASN A 90 -3.50 17.99 -12.53
C ASN A 90 -3.38 18.51 -11.10
N GLU A 91 -2.29 19.19 -10.76
CA GLU A 91 -2.07 19.72 -9.42
C GLU A 91 -3.12 20.75 -8.97
N THR A 92 -3.82 21.41 -9.89
CA THR A 92 -4.91 22.36 -9.56
C THR A 92 -6.26 21.67 -9.32
N TYR A 93 -6.37 20.37 -9.61
CA TYR A 93 -7.60 19.59 -9.40
C TYR A 93 -7.94 19.46 -7.91
N PHE A 94 -6.93 19.28 -7.05
CA PHE A 94 -7.13 19.00 -5.64
C PHE A 94 -7.42 20.30 -4.88
N THR A 95 -8.70 20.67 -4.77
CA THR A 95 -9.16 21.72 -3.86
C THR A 95 -9.48 21.16 -2.48
N ARG A 96 -9.60 22.03 -1.48
CA ARG A 96 -10.14 21.68 -0.16
C ARG A 96 -11.44 20.88 -0.26
N ASP A 97 -12.44 21.44 -0.94
CA ASP A 97 -13.78 20.84 -1.03
C ASP A 97 -13.73 19.44 -1.65
N ILE A 98 -12.88 19.25 -2.67
CA ILE A 98 -12.70 17.95 -3.32
C ILE A 98 -12.06 16.95 -2.35
N VAL A 99 -10.99 17.33 -1.65
CA VAL A 99 -10.31 16.42 -0.72
C VAL A 99 -11.19 16.10 0.49
N GLU A 100 -11.93 17.08 1.00
CA GLU A 100 -12.91 16.86 2.07
C GLU A 100 -14.01 15.88 1.65
N GLU A 101 -14.51 15.95 0.40
CA GLU A 101 -15.43 14.95 -0.16
C GLU A 101 -14.77 13.56 -0.29
N LEU A 102 -13.51 13.51 -0.72
CA LEU A 102 -12.77 12.26 -0.88
C LEU A 102 -12.48 11.55 0.47
N PHE A 103 -12.42 12.28 1.58
CA PHE A 103 -12.27 11.65 2.90
C PHE A 103 -13.43 10.73 3.26
N ASP A 104 -14.64 11.02 2.78
CA ASP A 104 -15.85 10.26 3.10
C ASP A 104 -16.02 8.97 2.28
N LEU A 105 -15.16 8.73 1.28
CA LEU A 105 -15.23 7.53 0.43
C LEU A 105 -15.28 6.19 1.15
N PRO A 106 -14.63 5.99 2.31
CA PRO A 106 -14.71 4.73 3.03
C PRO A 106 -16.08 4.48 3.67
N LEU A 107 -16.89 5.52 3.85
CA LEU A 107 -18.18 5.42 4.51
C LEU A 107 -19.25 4.83 3.58
N THR A 108 -20.27 4.23 4.20
CA THR A 108 -21.40 3.64 3.48
C THR A 108 -22.55 4.63 3.35
N SER A 109 -23.43 4.44 2.38
CA SER A 109 -24.67 5.25 2.27
C SER A 109 -25.62 5.10 3.46
N SER A 110 -25.40 4.08 4.31
CA SER A 110 -26.15 3.87 5.56
C SER A 110 -25.53 4.56 6.79
N THR A 111 -24.36 5.18 6.66
CA THR A 111 -23.71 5.89 7.77
C THR A 111 -24.52 7.13 8.16
N SER A 112 -24.80 7.29 9.45
CA SER A 112 -25.57 8.45 9.94
C SER A 112 -24.78 9.75 9.81
N ASN A 113 -25.47 10.90 9.61
CA ASN A 113 -24.82 12.21 9.54
C ASN A 113 -23.93 12.50 10.75
N THR A 114 -24.37 12.14 11.97
CA THR A 114 -23.57 12.32 13.19
C THR A 114 -22.28 11.50 13.15
N THR A 115 -22.35 10.26 12.67
CA THR A 115 -21.19 9.38 12.51
C THR A 115 -20.24 9.90 11.45
N GLN A 116 -20.77 10.39 10.32
CA GLN A 116 -19.99 11.01 9.25
C GLN A 116 -19.26 12.26 9.73
N THR A 117 -19.94 13.17 10.44
CA THR A 117 -19.30 14.36 11.03
C THR A 117 -18.20 14.00 12.02
N LEU A 118 -18.44 13.01 12.90
CA LEU A 118 -17.41 12.56 13.85
C LEU A 118 -16.19 11.99 13.12
N TYR A 119 -16.42 11.12 12.14
CA TYR A 119 -15.37 10.54 11.30
C TYR A 119 -14.55 11.63 10.62
N PHE A 120 -15.23 12.56 9.94
CA PHE A 120 -14.62 13.64 9.20
C PHE A 120 -13.74 14.53 10.08
N ASN A 121 -14.21 14.88 11.29
CA ASN A 121 -13.40 15.63 12.25
C ASN A 121 -12.13 14.88 12.65
N ILE A 122 -12.22 13.56 12.89
CA ILE A 122 -11.04 12.74 13.20
C ILE A 122 -10.06 12.72 12.03
N VAL A 123 -10.54 12.58 10.79
CA VAL A 123 -9.68 12.59 9.60
C VAL A 123 -8.97 13.94 9.48
N LYS A 124 -9.69 15.06 9.63
CA LYS A 124 -9.09 16.40 9.60
C LYS A 124 -8.04 16.58 10.69
N ASP A 125 -8.33 16.16 11.91
CA ASP A 125 -7.38 16.27 13.03
C ASP A 125 -6.10 15.46 12.79
N MET A 126 -6.20 14.30 12.13
CA MET A 126 -5.06 13.41 11.90
C MET A 126 -4.27 13.75 10.61
N TYR A 127 -4.93 14.19 9.54
CA TYR A 127 -4.31 14.32 8.21
C TYR A 127 -4.28 15.74 7.67
N GLU A 128 -5.10 16.68 8.17
CA GLU A 128 -5.09 18.07 7.70
C GLU A 128 -4.35 19.00 8.66
N GLN A 129 -4.73 18.95 9.94
CA GLN A 129 -4.20 19.85 10.98
C GLN A 129 -2.66 19.85 11.10
N PRO A 130 -1.95 18.71 10.97
CA PRO A 130 -0.49 18.71 11.05
C PRO A 130 0.20 19.54 9.95
N TYR A 131 -0.46 19.79 8.82
CA TYR A 131 0.13 20.50 7.68
C TYR A 131 -0.17 22.00 7.65
N GLY A 132 -1.28 22.45 8.26
CA GLY A 132 -1.64 23.86 8.35
C GLY A 132 -1.74 24.57 6.98
N ILE A 133 -2.26 23.88 5.97
CA ILE A 133 -2.32 24.38 4.58
C ILE A 133 -3.42 25.42 4.38
N LYS A 134 -3.26 26.26 3.36
CA LYS A 134 -4.26 27.25 2.96
C LYS A 134 -5.31 26.61 2.05
N ASP A 135 -6.52 27.18 2.03
CA ASP A 135 -7.62 26.69 1.19
C ASP A 135 -7.26 26.69 -0.31
N ASP A 136 -6.42 27.63 -0.76
CA ASP A 136 -5.96 27.77 -2.15
C ASP A 136 -4.66 27.00 -2.48
N ASP A 137 -4.10 26.26 -1.52
CA ASP A 137 -2.89 25.45 -1.71
C ASP A 137 -3.21 24.08 -2.29
N HIS A 138 -3.43 24.01 -3.59
CA HIS A 138 -3.80 22.76 -4.27
C HIS A 138 -2.74 21.66 -4.14
N LEU A 139 -1.45 22.02 -4.11
CA LEU A 139 -0.37 21.05 -3.90
C LEU A 139 -0.41 20.48 -2.47
N GLY A 140 -0.71 21.33 -1.48
CA GLY A 140 -0.95 20.92 -0.11
C GLY A 140 -2.10 19.92 -0.01
N TRP A 141 -3.23 20.22 -0.65
CA TRP A 141 -4.40 19.34 -0.68
C TRP A 141 -4.12 17.99 -1.36
N LEU A 142 -3.40 17.99 -2.49
CA LEU A 142 -2.93 16.76 -3.13
C LEU A 142 -2.06 15.91 -2.18
N LYS A 143 -1.12 16.53 -1.46
CA LYS A 143 -0.25 15.82 -0.51
C LYS A 143 -1.02 15.22 0.66
N ILE A 144 -2.01 15.93 1.21
CA ILE A 144 -2.89 15.42 2.26
C ILE A 144 -3.70 14.23 1.75
N TRP A 145 -4.29 14.34 0.56
CA TRP A 145 -5.05 13.26 -0.02
C TRP A 145 -4.18 12.02 -0.28
N ASN A 146 -2.98 12.20 -0.84
CA ASN A 146 -2.02 11.12 -1.02
C ASN A 146 -1.62 10.48 0.31
N ASP A 147 -1.35 11.28 1.35
CA ASP A 147 -0.93 10.77 2.66
C ASP A 147 -2.06 9.97 3.35
N PHE A 148 -3.30 10.46 3.29
CA PHE A 148 -4.48 9.72 3.73
C PHE A 148 -4.67 8.43 2.95
N SER A 149 -4.66 8.49 1.61
CA SER A 149 -4.91 7.32 0.75
C SER A 149 -3.78 6.28 0.82
N THR A 150 -2.53 6.70 0.98
CA THR A 150 -1.39 5.80 1.25
C THR A 150 -1.61 4.98 2.52
N GLY A 151 -2.33 5.54 3.49
CA GLY A 151 -2.65 4.86 4.74
C GLY A 151 -3.45 3.55 4.57
N PHE A 152 -4.17 3.37 3.46
CA PHE A 152 -4.80 2.09 3.10
C PHE A 152 -3.77 0.97 2.90
N HIS A 153 -2.71 1.25 2.14
CA HIS A 153 -1.58 0.34 1.93
C HIS A 153 -0.84 0.06 3.24
N VAL A 154 -0.54 1.12 3.98
CA VAL A 154 0.16 1.05 5.27
C VAL A 154 -0.65 0.28 6.32
N GLY A 155 -1.98 0.47 6.37
CA GLY A 155 -2.87 -0.24 7.27
C GLY A 155 -2.79 -1.74 7.04
N SER A 156 -2.86 -2.16 5.77
CA SER A 156 -2.73 -3.56 5.35
C SER A 156 -1.37 -4.16 5.73
N VAL A 157 -0.27 -3.46 5.42
CA VAL A 157 1.09 -3.89 5.79
C VAL A 157 1.26 -3.95 7.31
N GLY A 158 0.79 -2.93 8.03
CA GLY A 158 0.86 -2.86 9.48
C GLY A 158 0.08 -3.99 10.16
N LYS A 159 -1.10 -4.35 9.64
CA LYS A 159 -1.90 -5.47 10.13
C LYS A 159 -1.20 -6.81 9.88
N ASP A 160 -0.49 -6.93 8.75
CA ASP A 160 0.31 -8.12 8.46
C ASP A 160 1.48 -8.28 9.45
N VAL A 161 2.19 -7.18 9.72
CA VAL A 161 3.24 -7.11 10.74
C VAL A 161 2.70 -7.52 12.11
N ASP A 162 1.54 -7.01 12.51
CA ASP A 162 0.90 -7.35 13.79
C ASP A 162 0.66 -8.87 13.90
N TYR A 163 0.15 -9.51 12.85
CA TYR A 163 -0.08 -10.96 12.85
C TYR A 163 1.20 -11.77 13.04
N TRP A 164 2.30 -11.38 12.42
CA TRP A 164 3.59 -12.03 12.62
C TRP A 164 4.10 -11.86 14.05
N LEU A 165 4.01 -10.64 14.58
CA LEU A 165 4.48 -10.31 15.92
C LEU A 165 3.62 -10.96 17.02
N TRP A 166 2.30 -11.08 16.84
CA TRP A 166 1.40 -11.74 17.80
C TRP A 166 1.65 -13.25 17.91
N LEU A 167 2.21 -13.86 16.86
CA LEU A 167 2.68 -15.25 16.90
C LEU A 167 4.08 -15.40 17.49
N GLY A 168 4.69 -14.32 17.96
CA GLY A 168 6.03 -14.32 18.54
C GLY A 168 7.14 -14.54 17.51
N ASN A 169 6.92 -14.20 16.24
CA ASN A 169 7.96 -14.27 15.22
C ASN A 169 9.07 -13.24 15.53
N PRO A 170 10.33 -13.67 15.77
CA PRO A 170 11.40 -12.76 16.13
C PRO A 170 12.07 -12.07 14.92
N ASN A 171 11.71 -12.46 13.69
CA ASN A 171 12.42 -12.09 12.47
C ASN A 171 11.50 -11.36 11.48
N VAL A 172 10.86 -10.28 11.92
CA VAL A 172 10.05 -9.40 11.07
C VAL A 172 10.83 -8.12 10.78
N TYR A 173 11.19 -7.87 9.53
CA TYR A 173 11.94 -6.70 9.08
C TYR A 173 11.02 -5.77 8.30
N VAL A 174 10.89 -4.52 8.75
CA VAL A 174 10.00 -3.53 8.14
C VAL A 174 10.84 -2.44 7.46
N TYR A 175 10.43 -1.95 6.28
CA TYR A 175 11.01 -0.76 5.65
C TYR A 175 9.97 0.27 5.22
N GLU A 176 10.45 1.50 5.04
CA GLU A 176 9.78 2.52 4.23
C GLU A 176 10.81 3.08 3.23
N LEU A 177 10.51 3.02 1.93
CA LEU A 177 11.29 3.74 0.92
C LEU A 177 10.83 5.20 0.93
N THR A 178 11.73 6.11 1.30
CA THR A 178 11.43 7.56 1.35
C THR A 178 12.30 8.37 0.39
N ARG A 179 13.31 7.76 -0.24
CA ARG A 179 14.07 8.37 -1.33
C ARG A 179 13.19 8.58 -2.57
N SER A 180 13.01 9.84 -2.93
CA SER A 180 12.43 10.23 -4.20
C SER A 180 13.47 10.24 -5.33
N SER A 181 13.20 9.68 -6.50
CA SER A 181 14.09 9.76 -7.67
C SER A 181 13.29 9.83 -8.96
N ARG A 182 13.85 10.38 -10.03
CA ARG A 182 13.18 10.46 -11.34
C ARG A 182 13.39 9.21 -12.19
N ILE A 183 13.42 8.04 -11.55
CA ILE A 183 13.55 6.77 -12.27
C ILE A 183 12.18 6.17 -12.56
N GLY A 184 12.06 5.53 -13.71
CA GLY A 184 10.88 4.75 -14.06
C GLY A 184 9.65 5.61 -14.22
N PHE A 185 8.50 5.12 -13.73
CA PHE A 185 7.26 5.90 -13.78
C PHE A 185 7.35 7.23 -13.05
N ASN A 186 8.26 7.35 -12.08
CA ASN A 186 8.33 8.56 -11.29
C ASN A 186 8.77 9.78 -12.12
N ARG A 187 9.48 9.56 -13.24
CA ARG A 187 9.87 10.63 -14.18
C ARG A 187 8.67 11.28 -14.88
N PHE A 188 7.53 10.60 -14.93
CA PHE A 188 6.32 11.08 -15.58
C PHE A 188 5.46 11.96 -14.67
N TYR A 189 5.66 11.92 -13.36
CA TYR A 189 5.06 12.93 -12.49
C TYR A 189 5.80 14.25 -12.69
N ASN A 190 5.12 15.19 -13.35
CA ASN A 190 5.60 16.55 -13.50
C ASN A 190 4.86 17.49 -12.55
N ILE A 191 4.88 17.17 -11.24
CA ILE A 191 4.19 17.95 -10.22
C ILE A 191 5.14 19.05 -9.71
N PRO A 192 4.85 20.34 -9.95
CA PRO A 192 5.74 21.41 -9.50
C PRO A 192 5.90 21.40 -7.98
N GLY A 193 7.15 21.43 -7.48
CA GLY A 193 7.44 21.51 -6.05
C GLY A 193 7.25 20.19 -5.27
N TRP A 194 7.02 19.07 -5.95
CA TRP A 194 6.94 17.77 -5.30
C TRP A 194 7.34 16.62 -6.24
N GLN A 195 8.15 15.70 -5.73
CA GLN A 195 8.48 14.46 -6.42
C GLN A 195 8.12 13.31 -5.47
N PRO A 196 7.04 12.56 -5.73
CA PRO A 196 6.57 11.52 -4.84
C PRO A 196 7.48 10.28 -4.85
N VAL A 197 7.22 9.34 -3.94
CA VAL A 197 7.76 7.98 -3.92
C VAL A 197 6.61 6.99 -4.14
N PRO A 198 6.16 6.82 -5.40
CA PRO A 198 4.93 6.09 -5.74
C PRO A 198 5.08 4.58 -5.56
N HIS A 199 3.96 3.86 -5.54
CA HIS A 199 3.93 2.40 -5.58
C HIS A 199 4.78 1.82 -6.72
N GLY A 200 5.56 0.79 -6.41
CA GLY A 200 6.41 0.08 -7.36
C GLY A 200 7.73 0.77 -7.73
N LEU A 201 8.04 1.97 -7.19
CA LEU A 201 9.32 2.64 -7.46
C LEU A 201 10.53 1.76 -7.13
N GLU A 202 10.45 1.01 -6.02
CA GLU A 202 11.49 0.10 -5.56
C GLU A 202 11.80 -1.02 -6.55
N LEU A 203 10.85 -1.38 -7.41
CA LEU A 203 11.05 -2.39 -8.44
C LEU A 203 12.09 -1.95 -9.48
N TYR A 204 12.24 -0.66 -9.73
CA TYR A 204 13.33 -0.14 -10.56
C TYR A 204 14.71 -0.31 -9.91
N TYR A 205 14.79 -0.37 -8.57
CA TYR A 205 16.05 -0.69 -7.87
C TYR A 205 16.29 -2.19 -7.70
N ILE A 206 15.26 -3.01 -7.73
CA ILE A 206 15.41 -4.48 -7.64
C ILE A 206 15.70 -5.06 -9.03
N TRP A 207 14.88 -4.69 -10.02
CA TRP A 207 14.84 -5.28 -11.37
C TRP A 207 15.48 -4.41 -12.45
N MET A 208 15.97 -3.24 -12.08
CA MET A 208 16.48 -2.23 -13.01
C MET A 208 15.38 -1.66 -13.92
N ASP A 209 15.19 -2.25 -15.09
CA ASP A 209 14.33 -1.76 -16.17
C ASP A 209 12.88 -2.27 -16.04
N TRP A 210 12.32 -2.27 -14.82
CA TRP A 210 10.97 -2.79 -14.57
C TRP A 210 9.94 -2.07 -15.47
N GLN A 211 9.19 -2.82 -16.27
CA GLN A 211 8.20 -2.35 -17.28
C GLN A 211 8.72 -1.44 -18.42
N ILE A 212 9.88 -0.79 -18.28
CA ILE A 212 10.43 0.17 -19.26
C ILE A 212 11.85 -0.27 -19.64
N ASP A 213 12.01 -0.93 -20.80
CA ASP A 213 13.32 -1.38 -21.29
C ASP A 213 14.26 -0.20 -21.55
N GLY A 214 15.49 -0.28 -21.02
CA GLY A 214 16.49 0.78 -21.13
C GLY A 214 16.27 2.01 -20.23
N GLU A 215 15.36 1.95 -19.26
CA GLU A 215 15.05 3.05 -18.35
C GLU A 215 16.31 3.60 -17.64
N TRP A 216 17.16 2.72 -17.12
CA TRP A 216 18.38 3.16 -16.43
C TRP A 216 19.33 3.90 -17.36
N GLN A 217 19.48 3.43 -18.62
CA GLN A 217 20.32 4.10 -19.59
C GLN A 217 19.74 5.47 -19.97
N TYR A 218 18.43 5.54 -20.19
CA TYR A 218 17.76 6.81 -20.45
C TYR A 218 17.97 7.81 -19.31
N ALA A 219 17.79 7.37 -18.07
CA ALA A 219 17.94 8.23 -16.89
C ALA A 219 19.38 8.77 -16.74
N ILE A 220 20.38 7.98 -17.11
CA ILE A 220 21.79 8.40 -17.20
C ILE A 220 21.96 9.48 -18.25
N ASP A 221 21.52 9.21 -19.49
CA ASP A 221 21.74 10.08 -20.64
C ASP A 221 21.04 11.45 -20.48
N HIS A 222 19.97 11.50 -19.69
CA HIS A 222 19.19 12.71 -19.40
C HIS A 222 19.46 13.31 -18.02
N HIS A 223 20.47 12.83 -17.29
CA HIS A 223 20.85 13.34 -15.97
C HIS A 223 19.70 13.36 -14.94
N LEU A 224 18.82 12.34 -14.98
CA LEU A 224 17.66 12.21 -14.08
C LEU A 224 17.99 11.53 -12.75
N ILE A 225 19.12 10.84 -12.68
CA ILE A 225 19.59 10.09 -11.53
C ILE A 225 21.02 10.50 -11.15
N ASN A 226 21.39 10.23 -9.91
CA ASN A 226 22.70 10.57 -9.34
C ASN A 226 23.32 9.38 -8.60
N GLN A 227 24.48 9.59 -7.97
CA GLN A 227 25.23 8.54 -7.27
C GLN A 227 24.40 7.83 -6.19
N THR A 228 23.55 8.55 -5.46
CA THR A 228 22.68 7.95 -4.44
C THR A 228 21.72 6.93 -5.05
N ASP A 229 21.23 7.15 -6.26
CA ASP A 229 20.33 6.20 -6.93
C ASP A 229 21.06 4.91 -7.32
N PHE A 230 22.34 5.00 -7.71
CA PHE A 230 23.21 3.83 -7.92
C PHE A 230 23.55 3.10 -6.62
N ASP A 231 23.77 3.84 -5.54
CA ASP A 231 24.02 3.26 -4.22
C ASP A 231 22.78 2.50 -3.72
N LEU A 232 21.59 3.02 -3.99
CA LEU A 232 20.33 2.34 -3.69
C LEU A 232 20.11 1.12 -4.58
N LEU A 233 20.36 1.19 -5.89
CA LEU A 233 20.33 0.02 -6.78
C LEU A 233 21.17 -1.13 -6.22
N ASN A 234 22.39 -0.81 -5.80
CA ASN A 234 23.29 -1.79 -5.19
C ASN A 234 22.76 -2.32 -3.86
N PHE A 235 22.25 -1.43 -3.00
CA PHE A 235 21.69 -1.79 -1.70
C PHE A 235 20.48 -2.71 -1.82
N PHE A 236 19.53 -2.42 -2.73
CA PHE A 236 18.37 -3.28 -2.98
C PHE A 236 18.78 -4.66 -3.50
N GLY A 237 19.69 -4.72 -4.48
CA GLY A 237 20.20 -5.99 -4.99
C GLY A 237 20.90 -6.82 -3.91
N GLU A 238 21.76 -6.19 -3.11
CA GLU A 238 22.41 -6.85 -1.98
C GLU A 238 21.40 -7.35 -0.94
N THR A 239 20.53 -6.47 -0.48
CA THR A 239 19.63 -6.73 0.65
C THR A 239 18.61 -7.80 0.34
N TRP A 240 17.98 -7.76 -0.85
CA TRP A 240 17.00 -8.77 -1.25
C TRP A 240 17.66 -10.14 -1.47
N THR A 241 18.87 -10.16 -2.02
CA THR A 241 19.58 -11.44 -2.22
C THR A 241 20.13 -11.98 -0.91
N ASN A 242 20.61 -11.14 0.01
CA ASN A 242 20.99 -11.55 1.36
C ASN A 242 19.80 -12.13 2.11
N PHE A 243 18.66 -11.44 2.11
CA PHE A 243 17.43 -11.95 2.70
C PHE A 243 17.03 -13.30 2.11
N ALA A 244 17.09 -13.46 0.78
CA ALA A 244 16.78 -14.73 0.13
C ALA A 244 17.76 -15.88 0.48
N LYS A 245 19.02 -15.55 0.84
CA LYS A 245 20.05 -16.53 1.23
C LYS A 245 20.00 -16.89 2.71
N THR A 246 19.72 -15.92 3.58
CA THR A 246 19.99 -16.03 5.03
C THR A 246 18.77 -15.71 5.91
N GLY A 247 17.71 -15.13 5.35
CA GLY A 247 16.59 -14.58 6.13
C GLY A 247 16.93 -13.29 6.87
N ILE A 248 18.11 -12.69 6.63
CA ILE A 248 18.55 -11.43 7.22
C ILE A 248 18.85 -10.44 6.07
N PRO A 249 18.17 -9.29 6.00
CA PRO A 249 18.34 -8.36 4.88
C PRO A 249 19.70 -7.67 4.88
N HIS A 250 20.12 -7.10 6.02
CA HIS A 250 21.39 -6.39 6.17
C HIS A 250 21.82 -6.43 7.64
N SER A 251 23.13 -6.31 7.93
CA SER A 251 23.64 -6.36 9.32
C SER A 251 23.07 -5.26 10.21
N ASP A 252 22.85 -4.09 9.63
CA ASP A 252 22.39 -2.89 10.33
C ASP A 252 20.87 -2.84 10.47
N TRP A 253 20.16 -3.70 9.74
CA TRP A 253 18.71 -3.77 9.76
C TRP A 253 18.26 -4.77 10.82
N LYS A 254 17.62 -4.25 11.88
CA LYS A 254 17.15 -5.07 13.00
C LYS A 254 15.67 -5.43 12.84
N PRO A 255 15.22 -6.58 13.35
CA PRO A 255 13.80 -6.92 13.39
C PRO A 255 13.00 -5.90 14.20
N THR A 256 11.75 -5.69 13.80
CA THR A 256 10.77 -4.87 14.53
C THR A 256 10.24 -5.61 15.75
N THR A 257 9.74 -4.85 16.74
CA THR A 257 9.00 -5.39 17.88
C THR A 257 7.63 -4.72 18.04
N GLN A 258 6.78 -5.27 18.92
CA GLN A 258 5.46 -4.70 19.20
C GLN A 258 5.55 -3.36 19.96
N GLU A 259 6.66 -3.11 20.65
CA GLU A 259 6.88 -1.91 21.45
C GLU A 259 7.31 -0.72 20.57
N THR A 260 8.28 -0.93 19.68
CA THR A 260 8.90 0.16 18.92
C THR A 260 8.33 0.34 17.52
N TYR A 261 7.84 -0.75 16.89
CA TYR A 261 7.57 -0.77 15.45
C TYR A 261 8.74 -0.18 14.64
N SER A 262 9.95 -0.63 14.95
CA SER A 262 11.15 -0.14 14.28
C SER A 262 11.17 -0.59 12.81
N TYR A 263 11.62 0.31 11.94
CA TYR A 263 11.72 0.07 10.50
C TYR A 263 13.00 0.66 9.96
N PHE A 264 13.44 0.15 8.82
CA PHE A 264 14.58 0.68 8.10
C PHE A 264 14.08 1.69 7.07
N GLU A 265 14.36 2.96 7.30
CA GLU A 265 14.12 4.00 6.32
C GLU A 265 15.16 3.87 5.21
N ILE A 266 14.70 3.59 4.00
CA ILE A 266 15.54 3.56 2.81
C ILE A 266 15.48 4.96 2.18
N ASP A 267 16.44 5.78 2.59
CA ASP A 267 16.79 7.05 1.92
C ASP A 267 18.30 7.07 1.57
N ALA A 268 18.89 8.23 1.28
CA ALA A 268 20.33 8.38 1.10
C ALA A 268 21.14 7.92 2.33
N THR A 269 20.63 8.16 3.55
CA THR A 269 21.34 7.87 4.80
C THR A 269 21.17 6.44 5.29
N ARG A 270 20.05 5.78 4.95
CA ARG A 270 19.71 4.38 5.34
C ARG A 270 19.84 4.13 6.84
N GLN A 271 18.75 4.26 7.58
CA GLN A 271 18.80 4.19 9.04
C GLN A 271 17.58 3.50 9.64
N MET A 272 17.78 2.88 10.80
CA MET A 272 16.67 2.43 11.63
C MET A 272 15.94 3.65 12.22
N LYS A 273 14.61 3.61 12.16
CA LYS A 273 13.69 4.54 12.81
C LYS A 273 12.66 3.77 13.61
N ASP A 274 11.99 4.45 14.53
CA ASP A 274 10.90 3.89 15.33
C ASP A 274 9.54 4.40 14.85
N TYR A 275 8.49 3.72 15.31
CA TYR A 275 7.10 4.12 15.12
C TYR A 275 6.65 4.14 13.65
N TYR A 276 7.03 3.10 12.89
CA TYR A 276 6.62 2.91 11.49
C TYR A 276 5.16 3.31 11.27
N ARG A 277 4.96 4.40 10.50
CA ARG A 277 3.67 4.98 10.12
C ARG A 277 2.59 4.91 11.21
N GLN A 278 2.95 5.25 12.46
CA GLN A 278 2.09 5.01 13.62
C GLN A 278 0.69 5.60 13.48
N ARG A 279 0.58 6.84 12.96
CA ARG A 279 -0.70 7.52 12.73
C ARG A 279 -1.62 6.68 11.85
N ASP A 280 -1.12 6.23 10.70
CA ASP A 280 -1.94 5.52 9.72
C ASP A 280 -2.30 4.12 10.22
N ARG A 281 -1.35 3.40 10.84
CA ARG A 281 -1.64 2.09 11.44
C ARG A 281 -2.74 2.20 12.50
N ILE A 282 -2.70 3.23 13.34
CA ILE A 282 -3.75 3.46 14.34
C ILE A 282 -5.08 3.80 13.65
N PHE A 283 -5.07 4.74 12.71
CA PHE A 283 -6.29 5.15 12.03
C PHE A 283 -6.95 3.99 11.29
N PHE A 284 -6.22 3.35 10.36
CA PHE A 284 -6.76 2.33 9.46
C PHE A 284 -7.09 1.01 10.15
N ASN A 285 -6.32 0.59 11.16
CA ASN A 285 -6.56 -0.70 11.82
C ASN A 285 -7.38 -0.62 13.11
N LYS A 286 -7.52 0.57 13.73
CA LYS A 286 -8.22 0.71 15.02
C LYS A 286 -9.37 1.71 15.02
N ILE A 287 -9.29 2.79 14.23
CA ILE A 287 -10.31 3.85 14.24
C ILE A 287 -11.34 3.60 13.14
N LEU A 288 -10.89 3.56 11.88
CA LEU A 288 -11.70 3.44 10.67
C LEU A 288 -12.67 2.24 10.68
N PRO A 289 -12.29 1.03 11.18
CA PRO A 289 -13.22 -0.11 11.26
C PRO A 289 -14.50 0.17 12.05
N ASN A 290 -14.49 1.10 13.01
CA ASN A 290 -15.69 1.46 13.79
C ASN A 290 -16.69 2.32 13.02
N PHE A 291 -16.32 2.87 11.86
CA PHE A 291 -17.16 3.76 11.05
C PHE A 291 -17.79 3.08 9.83
N ILE A 292 -17.19 1.97 9.40
CA ILE A 292 -17.54 1.27 8.16
C ILE A 292 -18.28 -0.06 8.42
N ASN A 293 -18.11 -0.66 9.61
CA ASN A 293 -18.76 -1.93 9.96
C ASN A 293 -20.04 -1.68 10.77
N SER A 294 -21.16 -1.47 10.09
CA SER A 294 -22.47 -1.40 10.75
C SER A 294 -23.10 -2.77 11.08
N ASN A 295 -22.33 -3.87 11.14
CA ASN A 295 -22.87 -5.21 11.45
C ASN A 295 -21.91 -6.23 12.13
N ASP A 296 -20.74 -5.83 12.65
CA ASP A 296 -19.87 -6.79 13.35
C ASP A 296 -19.36 -6.22 14.69
N THR A 297 -20.30 -6.02 15.62
CA THR A 297 -19.96 -5.95 17.04
C THR A 297 -19.66 -7.36 17.54
N GLN A 298 -18.47 -7.88 17.22
CA GLN A 298 -17.81 -8.80 18.13
C GLN A 298 -16.88 -7.96 19.01
N PRO A 299 -17.16 -7.83 20.32
CA PRO A 299 -16.19 -7.26 21.24
C PRO A 299 -14.90 -8.08 21.14
N LEU A 300 -13.75 -7.40 21.22
CA LEU A 300 -12.43 -8.03 21.36
C LEU A 300 -12.53 -9.24 22.31
N PRO A 301 -12.14 -10.46 21.90
CA PRO A 301 -12.14 -11.58 22.81
C PRO A 301 -11.11 -11.33 23.91
N LYS A 302 -11.59 -11.13 25.14
CA LYS A 302 -10.77 -11.27 26.35
C LYS A 302 -10.29 -12.72 26.44
N PRO A 303 -9.06 -12.98 26.92
CA PRO A 303 -8.52 -14.32 26.96
C PRO A 303 -9.13 -15.10 28.13
N THR A 304 -10.00 -16.08 27.86
CA THR A 304 -10.20 -17.22 28.76
C THR A 304 -10.85 -18.45 28.09
N SER A 305 -10.19 -19.59 28.32
CA SER A 305 -10.58 -21.01 28.31
C SER A 305 -11.66 -21.56 27.35
N LEU A 306 -11.25 -22.61 26.63
CA LEU A 306 -12.05 -23.51 25.78
C LEU A 306 -13.42 -23.90 26.37
N SER A 307 -14.46 -23.90 25.53
CA SER A 307 -15.58 -24.86 25.61
C SER A 307 -16.49 -24.87 24.37
N THR A 308 -16.57 -26.04 23.72
CA THR A 308 -17.64 -26.69 22.93
C THR A 308 -18.61 -25.92 21.99
N ARG A 309 -18.36 -26.14 20.69
CA ARG A 309 -19.24 -26.47 19.54
C ARG A 309 -20.78 -26.52 19.73
N THR A 310 -21.51 -25.81 18.87
CA THR A 310 -22.82 -26.24 18.31
C THR A 310 -23.18 -25.57 16.97
N SER A 311 -24.10 -26.24 16.26
CA SER A 311 -24.51 -26.25 14.84
C SER A 311 -24.87 -24.96 14.10
N LEU A 312 -24.57 -24.96 12.79
CA LEU A 312 -25.05 -24.03 11.76
C LEU A 312 -26.51 -24.32 11.34
N SER A 313 -27.29 -23.26 11.11
CA SER A 313 -28.49 -23.27 10.27
C SER A 313 -28.32 -22.27 9.12
N THR A 314 -28.78 -22.69 7.94
CA THR A 314 -28.76 -22.01 6.63
C THR A 314 -29.66 -20.76 6.57
N PRO A 315 -29.29 -19.68 5.86
CA PRO A 315 -30.20 -18.59 5.55
C PRO A 315 -30.91 -18.75 4.19
N THR A 316 -32.19 -18.41 4.21
CA THR A 316 -33.12 -18.34 3.08
C THR A 316 -32.95 -17.03 2.29
N SER A 317 -33.18 -17.11 0.98
CA SER A 317 -33.12 -16.04 -0.03
C SER A 317 -34.01 -14.83 0.24
N LEU A 318 -33.52 -13.62 -0.10
CA LEU A 318 -34.35 -12.42 -0.26
C LEU A 318 -34.19 -11.81 -1.66
N THR A 319 -35.34 -11.66 -2.30
CA THR A 319 -35.63 -11.01 -3.59
C THR A 319 -35.43 -9.50 -3.55
N THR A 320 -34.88 -8.92 -4.61
CA THR A 320 -34.69 -7.48 -4.81
C THR A 320 -35.85 -6.87 -5.59
N THR A 321 -36.24 -5.64 -5.23
CA THR A 321 -37.05 -4.74 -6.09
C THR A 321 -36.34 -3.38 -6.12
N PRO A 322 -36.25 -2.67 -7.27
CA PRO A 322 -35.47 -1.45 -7.37
C PRO A 322 -36.30 -0.21 -7.00
N GLN A 323 -35.73 0.71 -6.23
CA GLN A 323 -36.23 2.07 -6.13
C GLN A 323 -35.21 3.08 -6.66
N THR A 324 -35.71 3.91 -7.56
CA THR A 324 -35.08 5.05 -8.22
C THR A 324 -35.14 6.31 -7.35
N GLY A 325 -34.09 7.13 -7.38
CA GLY A 325 -34.22 8.59 -7.22
C GLY A 325 -33.19 9.25 -6.32
N GLY A 326 -32.38 10.15 -6.90
CA GLY A 326 -31.53 11.10 -6.19
C GLY A 326 -30.25 11.44 -6.94
N GLN A 327 -30.34 12.28 -7.99
CA GLN A 327 -29.16 12.81 -8.69
C GLN A 327 -28.47 13.88 -7.83
N ASN A 328 -27.35 13.51 -7.20
CA ASN A 328 -26.34 14.48 -6.80
C ASN A 328 -25.37 14.70 -7.97
N LYS A 329 -25.07 15.97 -8.25
CA LYS A 329 -24.16 16.41 -9.32
C LYS A 329 -22.73 15.97 -9.01
N VAL A 330 -22.40 14.73 -9.35
CA VAL A 330 -21.01 14.31 -9.51
C VAL A 330 -20.62 14.68 -10.94
N THR A 331 -19.64 15.57 -11.11
CA THR A 331 -19.04 15.81 -12.43
C THR A 331 -18.38 14.52 -12.91
N VAL A 332 -18.39 14.27 -14.22
CA VAL A 332 -17.91 13.01 -14.82
C VAL A 332 -16.49 12.65 -14.36
N ASN A 333 -15.63 13.64 -14.15
CA ASN A 333 -14.25 13.44 -13.70
C ASN A 333 -14.17 12.98 -12.22
N SER A 334 -15.03 13.50 -11.35
CA SER A 334 -15.13 13.02 -9.97
C SER A 334 -15.64 11.58 -9.92
N MET A 335 -16.53 11.16 -10.83
CA MET A 335 -16.95 9.75 -10.92
C MET A 335 -15.81 8.82 -11.37
N ILE A 336 -14.91 9.25 -12.24
CA ILE A 336 -13.78 8.42 -12.71
C ILE A 336 -12.78 8.20 -11.57
N LEU A 337 -12.39 9.27 -10.87
CA LEU A 337 -11.55 9.16 -9.67
C LEU A 337 -12.24 8.32 -8.59
N LEU A 338 -13.55 8.50 -8.40
CA LEU A 338 -14.37 7.67 -7.50
C LEU A 338 -14.30 6.19 -7.88
N VAL A 339 -14.38 5.85 -9.17
CA VAL A 339 -14.33 4.45 -9.62
C VAL A 339 -12.94 3.84 -9.41
N VAL A 340 -11.87 4.57 -9.72
CA VAL A 340 -10.48 4.11 -9.50
C VAL A 340 -10.22 3.93 -8.00
N VAL A 341 -10.61 4.91 -7.18
CA VAL A 341 -10.40 4.87 -5.72
C VAL A 341 -11.31 3.82 -5.06
N LEU A 342 -12.60 3.74 -5.41
CA LEU A 342 -13.51 2.71 -4.87
C LEU A 342 -13.12 1.29 -5.28
N ALA A 343 -12.51 1.11 -6.46
CA ALA A 343 -11.94 -0.17 -6.87
C ALA A 343 -10.74 -0.60 -6.02
N HIS A 344 -10.09 0.32 -5.30
CA HIS A 344 -9.04 0.01 -4.32
C HIS A 344 -9.61 -0.07 -2.88
N LEU A 345 -10.57 0.80 -2.52
CA LEU A 345 -11.14 0.91 -1.16
C LEU A 345 -12.11 -0.21 -0.76
N LYS A 346 -12.97 -0.68 -1.67
CA LYS A 346 -13.96 -1.73 -1.36
C LYS A 346 -13.36 -3.09 -1.00
N PHE A 347 -12.04 -3.26 -1.15
CA PHE A 347 -11.35 -4.54 -0.93
C PHE A 347 -10.40 -4.52 0.26
N MET A 348 -10.23 -3.37 0.92
CA MET A 348 -9.47 -3.27 2.17
C MET A 348 -10.32 -3.54 3.42
N PHE A 349 -11.63 -3.78 3.25
CA PHE A 349 -12.60 -4.00 4.32
C PHE A 349 -13.34 -5.33 4.20
#